data_AF-A0A534SV26-F1
#
_entry.id   AF-A0A534SV26-F1
#
_cell.length_a   1.000
_cell.length_b   1.000
_cell.length_c   1.000
_cell.angle_alpha   90.00
_cell.angle_beta   90.00
_cell.angle_gamma   90.00
#
_symmetry.space_group_name_H-M   'P 1'
#
loop_
_entity.id
_entity.type
_entity.pdbx_description
1 polymer ?
#
loop_
_entity_poly.entity_id
_entity_poly.type
_entity_poly.pdbx_seq_one_letter_code
_entity_poly.pdbx_strand_id
1 'polypeptide(L)' 'MSAAYVPRKIFLTKGVGKHREKLSSFEMALRSASIAQFNLV' A
#
# COMPACT_ATOMS: atom_id res chain seq x y z
N MET A 1 -21.33 13.93 18.84
CA MET A 1 -20.11 13.09 18.75
C MET A 1 -20.02 12.51 17.36
N SER A 2 -18.93 12.74 16.63
CA SER A 2 -18.62 11.97 15.43
C SER A 2 -18.34 10.53 15.84
N ALA A 3 -18.97 9.56 15.17
CA ALA A 3 -18.65 8.15 15.37
C ALA A 3 -17.18 7.92 14.95
N ALA A 4 -16.43 7.14 15.74
CA ALA A 4 -15.07 6.77 15.40
C ALA A 4 -15.05 6.01 14.06
N TYR A 5 -14.10 6.35 13.17
CA TYR A 5 -13.91 5.64 11.90
C TYR A 5 -13.22 4.30 12.18
N VAL A 6 -14.01 3.25 12.42
CA VAL A 6 -13.52 1.88 12.64
C VAL A 6 -13.64 1.07 11.34
N PRO A 7 -12.52 0.61 10.74
CA PRO A 7 -12.55 -0.24 9.55
C PRO A 7 -13.27 -1.57 9.83
N ARG A 8 -14.07 -2.04 8.86
CA ARG A 8 -14.85 -3.30 8.97
C ARG A 8 -14.40 -4.40 8.02
N LYS A 9 -13.40 -4.13 7.18
CA LYS A 9 -12.93 -5.04 6.13
C LYS A 9 -11.41 -4.97 6.04
N ILE A 10 -10.79 -6.11 5.76
CA ILE A 10 -9.35 -6.23 5.51
C ILE A 10 -9.12 -7.13 4.30
N PHE A 11 -7.98 -6.95 3.63
CA PHE A 11 -7.46 -7.86 2.62
C PHE A 11 -5.95 -7.92 2.72
N LEU A 12 -5.37 -9.01 2.24
CA LEU A 12 -3.92 -9.19 2.17
C LEU A 12 -3.48 -9.06 0.71
N THR A 13 -2.34 -8.40 0.50
CA THR A 13 -1.69 -8.30 -0.81
C THR A 13 -0.19 -8.47 -0.64
N LYS A 14 0.51 -8.80 -1.73
CA LYS A 14 1.97 -8.86 -1.77
C LYS A 14 2.46 -8.36 -3.11
N GLY A 15 3.64 -7.76 -3.10
CA GLY A 15 4.32 -7.30 -4.31
C GLY A 15 5.82 -7.24 -4.08
N VAL A 16 6.57 -7.32 -5.17
CA VAL A 16 8.02 -7.18 -5.15
C VAL A 16 8.41 -6.08 -6.13
N GLY A 17 9.23 -5.15 -5.68
CA GLY A 17 9.84 -4.12 -6.51
C GLY A 17 11.34 -4.30 -6.57
N LYS A 18 11.93 -3.98 -7.73
CA LYS A 18 13.39 -4.03 -7.93
C LYS A 18 13.82 -2.71 -8.56
N HIS A 19 14.53 -1.92 -7.77
CA HIS A 19 15.17 -0.70 -8.22
C HIS A 19 16.42 -0.46 -7.38
N ARG A 20 17.41 0.25 -7.93
CA ARG A 20 18.66 0.57 -7.19
C ARG A 20 18.35 1.47 -6.00
N GLU A 21 17.47 2.43 -6.20
CA GLU A 21 17.01 3.41 -5.22
C GLU A 21 15.88 2.81 -4.37
N LYS A 22 16.02 2.89 -3.04
CA LYS A 22 15.11 2.27 -2.09
C LYS A 22 13.66 2.73 -2.24
N LEU A 23 13.43 4.04 -2.41
CA LEU A 23 12.09 4.60 -2.53
C LEU A 23 11.39 4.09 -3.80
N SER A 24 12.06 4.14 -4.94
CA SER A 24 11.52 3.61 -6.20
C SER A 24 11.28 2.11 -6.15
N SER A 25 12.15 1.35 -5.45
CA SER A 25 11.95 -0.08 -5.23
C SER A 25 10.68 -0.35 -4.43
N PHE A 26 10.42 0.46 -3.40
CA PHE A 26 9.19 0.39 -2.61
C PHE A 26 7.95 0.73 -3.44
N GLU A 27 7.97 1.82 -4.23
CA GLU A 27 6.89 2.20 -5.14
C GLU A 27 6.55 1.09 -6.14
N MET A 28 7.57 0.43 -6.71
CA MET A 28 7.36 -0.71 -7.61
C MET A 28 6.72 -1.91 -6.89
N ALA A 29 7.06 -2.16 -5.62
CA ALA A 29 6.43 -3.20 -4.83
C ALA A 29 4.94 -2.90 -4.60
N LEU A 30 4.59 -1.64 -4.31
CA LEU A 30 3.18 -1.21 -4.19
C LEU A 30 2.42 -1.36 -5.51
N ARG A 31 3.07 -1.11 -6.66
CA ARG A 31 2.48 -1.32 -8.00
C ARG A 31 2.24 -2.79 -8.27
N SER A 32 3.22 -3.65 -7.99
CA SER A 32 3.06 -5.10 -8.08
C SER A 32 1.94 -5.61 -7.17
N ALA A 33 1.75 -5.00 -5.99
CA ALA A 33 0.68 -5.29 -5.05
C ALA A 33 -0.68 -4.68 -5.42
N SER A 34 -0.79 -3.95 -6.55
CA SER A 34 -2.00 -3.28 -7.04
C SER A 34 -2.62 -2.24 -6.08
N ILE A 35 -1.81 -1.64 -5.21
CA ILE A 35 -2.26 -0.65 -4.21
C ILE A 35 -1.53 0.71 -4.31
N ALA A 36 -0.63 0.89 -5.27
CA ALA A 36 0.17 2.12 -5.42
C ALA A 36 -0.65 3.41 -5.68
N GLN A 37 -1.91 3.29 -6.06
CA GLN A 37 -2.82 4.42 -6.28
C GLN A 37 -3.40 5.00 -4.98
N PHE A 38 -3.18 4.34 -3.83
CA PHE A 38 -3.71 4.77 -2.55
C PHE A 38 -2.60 5.38 -1.68
N ASN A 39 -2.96 6.38 -0.87
CA ASN A 39 -2.10 6.82 0.23
C ASN A 39 -2.20 5.80 1.37
N LEU A 40 -1.06 5.31 1.84
CA LEU A 40 -0.98 4.50 3.05
C LEU A 40 -0.95 5.44 4.25
N VAL A 41 -1.80 5.18 5.24
CA VAL A 41 -1.99 6.00 6.44
C VAL A 41 -1.73 5.16 7.68
#